data_AF-A0A7S3F819-F1
#
_entry.id   AF-A0A7S3F819-F1
#
_cell.length_a   1.000
_cell.length_b   1.000
_cell.length_c   1.000
_cell.angle_alpha   90.00
_cell.angle_beta   90.00
_cell.angle_gamma   90.00
#
_symmetry.space_group_name_H-M   'P 1'
#
loop_
_entity.id
_entity.type
_entity.pdbx_description
1 polymer ?
#
loop_
_entity_poly.entity_id
_entity_poly.type
_entity_poly.pdbx_seq_one_letter_code
_entity_poly.pdbx_strand_id
1 'polypeptide(L)'
;LEPLSGTSSDAEPAPTESASTALPASTHMAVEMLRVCYTLLIEPFTSVLSGETSLLIVPDHCLYALPFAALLDENGTHLIEHFSLSVAPSVGTVVELDKRREHFEKVERPRALVVGDPAFHGWAPQLPGAKEEAEVVQGLLSGSCESMLLQGMNATKAAVVAAMRDCDILHLATHGTPDG
;
A
#
# COMPACT_ATOMS: atom_id res chain seq x y z
N LEU A 1 -21.83 -45.87 -49.11
CA LEU A 1 -20.45 -46.01 -48.59
C LEU A 1 -19.71 -44.78 -49.10
N GLU A 2 -19.66 -43.75 -48.25
CA GLU A 2 -19.41 -42.35 -48.62
C GLU A 2 -17.93 -42.02 -48.91
N PRO A 3 -17.65 -40.98 -49.72
CA PRO A 3 -16.30 -40.59 -50.11
C PRO A 3 -15.68 -39.50 -49.21
N LEU A 4 -14.34 -39.44 -49.24
CA LEU A 4 -13.50 -38.39 -48.69
C LEU A 4 -13.48 -37.15 -49.61
N SER A 5 -13.64 -35.96 -49.05
CA SER A 5 -13.12 -34.71 -49.64
C SER A 5 -12.76 -33.72 -48.53
N GLY A 6 -11.50 -33.31 -48.51
CA GLY A 6 -11.00 -32.29 -47.59
C GLY A 6 -11.46 -30.88 -47.95
N THR A 7 -11.30 -29.94 -47.02
CA THR A 7 -10.96 -28.54 -47.32
C THR A 7 -10.20 -27.95 -46.12
N SER A 8 -9.14 -27.22 -46.45
CA SER A 8 -8.37 -26.31 -45.62
C SER A 8 -9.26 -25.21 -45.04
N SER A 9 -9.13 -24.94 -43.74
CA SER A 9 -9.69 -23.74 -43.10
C SER A 9 -8.53 -22.97 -42.48
N ASP A 10 -7.91 -22.13 -43.32
CA ASP A 10 -7.21 -20.93 -42.87
C ASP A 10 -8.29 -19.97 -42.35
N ALA A 11 -8.34 -19.79 -41.04
CA ALA A 11 -9.13 -18.73 -40.42
C ALA A 11 -8.17 -17.59 -40.04
N GLU A 12 -8.32 -16.48 -40.75
CA GLU A 12 -7.69 -15.19 -40.48
C GLU A 12 -7.83 -14.75 -39.00
N PRO A 13 -6.86 -13.98 -38.49
CA PRO A 13 -6.93 -13.43 -37.15
C PRO A 13 -8.01 -12.35 -37.05
N ALA A 14 -8.79 -12.41 -35.97
CA ALA A 14 -9.78 -11.39 -35.61
C ALA A 14 -9.12 -10.02 -35.40
N PRO A 15 -9.79 -8.91 -35.75
CA PRO A 15 -9.22 -7.58 -35.67
C PRO A 15 -9.01 -7.13 -34.22
N THR A 16 -7.86 -6.53 -33.99
CA THR A 16 -7.44 -5.85 -32.77
C THR A 16 -8.29 -4.59 -32.55
N GLU A 17 -9.36 -4.69 -31.75
CA GLU A 17 -10.04 -3.51 -31.23
C GLU A 17 -9.21 -2.88 -30.10
N SER A 18 -8.44 -1.84 -30.45
CA SER A 18 -7.95 -0.85 -29.49
C SER A 18 -9.14 -0.16 -28.83
N ALA A 19 -9.59 -0.69 -27.70
CA ALA A 19 -10.52 -0.01 -26.81
C ALA A 19 -9.79 1.13 -26.07
N SER A 20 -9.68 2.28 -26.73
CA SER A 20 -9.46 3.56 -26.04
C SER A 20 -10.76 3.93 -25.31
N THR A 21 -10.97 3.35 -24.14
CA THR A 21 -12.10 3.71 -23.29
C THR A 21 -11.76 5.04 -22.63
N ALA A 22 -12.30 6.14 -23.16
CA ALA A 22 -12.24 7.44 -22.51
C ALA A 22 -12.79 7.31 -21.08
N LEU A 23 -11.98 7.68 -20.09
CA LEU A 23 -12.36 7.64 -18.69
C LEU A 23 -13.60 8.53 -18.46
N PRO A 24 -14.51 8.15 -17.54
CA PRO A 24 -15.71 8.92 -17.28
C PRO A 24 -15.36 10.35 -16.82
N ALA A 25 -16.23 11.33 -17.10
CA ALA A 25 -15.95 12.75 -16.88
C ALA A 25 -15.55 13.09 -15.42
N SER A 26 -16.07 12.35 -14.44
CA SER A 26 -15.68 12.45 -13.03
C SER A 26 -14.22 12.07 -12.78
N THR A 27 -13.72 11.06 -13.48
CA THR A 27 -12.31 10.65 -13.43
C THR A 27 -11.42 11.68 -14.11
N HIS A 28 -11.85 12.28 -15.22
CA HIS A 28 -11.10 13.35 -15.88
C HIS A 28 -10.92 14.57 -14.97
N MET A 29 -11.96 14.96 -14.22
CA MET A 29 -11.86 16.04 -13.24
C MET A 29 -10.91 15.71 -12.09
N ALA A 30 -10.93 14.47 -11.60
CA ALA A 30 -10.03 14.04 -10.53
C ALA A 30 -8.57 14.05 -10.98
N VAL A 31 -8.28 13.55 -12.18
CA VAL A 31 -6.93 13.58 -12.78
C VAL A 31 -6.42 15.01 -12.94
N GLU A 32 -7.26 15.92 -13.42
CA GLU A 32 -6.87 17.32 -13.57
C GLU A 32 -6.61 17.99 -12.21
N MET A 33 -7.39 17.64 -11.18
CA MET A 33 -7.14 18.14 -9.82
C MET A 33 -5.79 17.66 -9.28
N LEU A 34 -5.40 16.40 -9.55
CA LEU A 34 -4.09 15.88 -9.14
C LEU A 34 -2.94 16.65 -9.79
N ARG A 35 -3.09 17.06 -11.06
CA ARG A 35 -2.11 17.92 -11.75
C ARG A 35 -2.04 19.32 -11.17
N VAL A 36 -3.19 19.94 -10.91
CA VAL A 36 -3.26 21.26 -10.27
C VAL A 36 -2.60 21.22 -8.88
N CYS A 37 -2.88 20.19 -8.09
CA CYS A 37 -2.23 20.01 -6.79
C CYS A 37 -0.71 19.81 -6.91
N TYR A 38 -0.23 19.06 -7.91
CA TYR A 38 1.22 18.94 -8.18
C TYR A 38 1.85 20.31 -8.49
N THR A 39 1.25 21.04 -9.42
CA THR A 39 1.68 22.37 -9.87
C THR A 39 1.80 23.34 -8.68
N LEU A 40 0.83 23.30 -7.77
CA LEU A 40 0.81 24.22 -6.63
C LEU A 40 1.72 23.79 -5.48
N LEU A 41 1.88 22.49 -5.24
CA LEU A 41 2.50 21.97 -4.01
C LEU A 41 3.91 21.41 -4.22
N ILE A 42 4.21 20.88 -5.40
CA ILE A 42 5.46 20.16 -5.68
C ILE A 42 6.35 20.92 -6.66
N GLU A 43 5.78 21.39 -7.76
CA GLU A 43 6.52 22.08 -8.83
C GLU A 43 7.44 23.22 -8.33
N PRO A 44 7.03 24.08 -7.38
CA PRO A 44 7.87 25.17 -6.89
C PRO A 44 9.18 24.72 -6.25
N PHE A 45 9.28 23.45 -5.85
CA PHE A 45 10.43 22.87 -5.15
C PHE A 45 11.27 21.93 -6.03
N THR A 46 10.88 21.69 -7.28
CA THR A 46 11.56 20.75 -8.21
C THR A 46 13.05 20.99 -8.35
N SER A 47 13.48 22.26 -8.36
CA SER A 47 14.90 22.61 -8.40
C SER A 47 15.70 22.12 -7.19
N VAL A 48 15.10 22.10 -6.00
CA VAL A 48 15.72 21.64 -4.75
C VAL A 48 15.57 20.12 -4.58
N LEU A 49 14.50 19.54 -5.13
CA LEU A 49 14.27 18.09 -5.13
C LEU A 49 15.12 17.34 -6.16
N SER A 50 15.83 18.06 -7.05
CA SER A 50 16.65 17.44 -8.10
C SER A 50 17.78 16.60 -7.49
N GLY A 51 17.78 15.30 -7.80
CA GLY A 51 18.78 14.34 -7.29
C GLY A 51 18.39 13.65 -5.98
N GLU A 52 17.32 14.10 -5.32
CA GLU A 52 16.77 13.42 -4.16
C GLU A 52 15.89 12.24 -4.60
N THR A 53 15.85 11.19 -3.77
CA THR A 53 15.07 9.97 -4.04
C THR A 53 14.01 9.69 -2.98
N SER A 54 14.03 10.45 -1.89
CA SER A 54 13.12 10.29 -0.75
C SER A 54 12.50 11.63 -0.41
N LEU A 55 11.17 11.65 -0.24
CA LEU A 55 10.43 12.87 0.08
C LEU A 55 9.57 12.64 1.32
N LEU A 56 9.90 13.37 2.38
CA LEU A 56 9.10 13.44 3.61
C LEU A 56 8.13 14.62 3.52
N ILE A 57 6.85 14.33 3.62
CA ILE A 57 5.77 15.31 3.56
C ILE A 57 5.19 15.49 4.96
N VAL A 58 5.06 16.75 5.40
CA VAL A 58 4.35 17.12 6.62
C VAL A 58 3.14 17.95 6.21
N PRO A 59 1.96 17.31 5.99
CA PRO A 59 0.78 18.00 5.52
C PRO A 59 0.16 18.87 6.61
N ASP A 60 -0.55 19.91 6.19
CA ASP A 60 -1.34 20.76 7.08
C ASP A 60 -2.85 20.59 6.82
N HIS A 61 -3.64 20.56 7.88
CA HIS A 61 -5.10 20.49 7.87
C HIS A 61 -5.71 19.51 6.83
N CYS A 62 -6.36 20.04 5.78
CA CYS A 62 -7.07 19.24 4.77
C CYS A 62 -6.12 18.46 3.84
N LEU A 63 -4.83 18.79 3.81
CA LEU A 63 -3.85 18.12 2.97
C LEU A 63 -3.59 16.68 3.41
N TYR A 64 -3.96 16.27 4.62
CA TYR A 64 -3.93 14.86 5.02
C TYR A 64 -4.83 13.96 4.15
N ALA A 65 -5.88 14.52 3.55
CA ALA A 65 -6.76 13.78 2.65
C ALA A 65 -6.23 13.71 1.21
N LEU A 66 -5.16 14.45 0.88
CA LEU A 66 -4.60 14.49 -0.47
C LEU A 66 -3.75 13.23 -0.71
N PRO A 67 -4.00 12.46 -1.78
CA PRO A 67 -3.17 11.32 -2.13
C PRO A 67 -1.88 11.81 -2.80
N PHE A 68 -0.91 12.29 -2.01
CA PHE A 68 0.37 12.82 -2.52
C PHE A 68 1.07 11.87 -3.51
N ALA A 69 1.03 10.57 -3.24
CA ALA A 69 1.56 9.53 -4.12
C ALA A 69 0.96 9.55 -5.52
N ALA A 70 -0.30 9.97 -5.66
CA ALA A 70 -1.02 10.03 -6.92
C ALA A 70 -0.94 11.39 -7.62
N LEU A 71 -0.22 12.39 -7.08
CA LEU A 71 -0.05 13.67 -7.77
C LEU A 71 0.69 13.46 -9.08
N LEU A 72 0.24 14.16 -10.12
CA LEU A 72 0.72 13.98 -11.49
C LEU A 72 1.55 15.19 -11.93
N ASP A 73 2.76 14.93 -12.39
CA ASP A 73 3.59 15.96 -13.01
C ASP A 73 3.09 16.36 -14.41
N GLU A 74 3.79 17.30 -15.03
CA GLU A 74 3.51 17.77 -16.40
C GLU A 74 3.58 16.65 -17.45
N ASN A 75 4.38 15.60 -17.20
CA ASN A 75 4.52 14.44 -18.07
C ASN A 75 3.46 13.36 -17.82
N GLY A 76 2.61 13.54 -16.80
CA GLY A 76 1.61 12.55 -16.37
C GLY A 76 2.20 11.38 -15.58
N THR A 77 3.37 11.55 -14.96
CA THR A 77 4.00 10.56 -14.07
C THR A 77 3.60 10.84 -12.63
N HIS A 78 3.28 9.79 -11.86
CA HIS A 78 2.88 9.96 -10.47
C HIS A 78 4.09 10.25 -9.57
N LEU A 79 3.87 11.03 -8.51
CA LEU A 79 4.94 11.42 -7.57
C LEU A 79 5.65 10.21 -6.93
N ILE A 80 4.92 9.12 -6.66
CA ILE A 80 5.49 7.88 -6.08
C ILE A 80 6.44 7.15 -7.04
N GLU A 81 6.37 7.42 -8.34
CA GLU A 81 7.27 6.84 -9.33
C GLU A 81 8.63 7.55 -9.34
N HIS A 82 8.67 8.80 -8.86
CA HIS A 82 9.89 9.59 -8.73
C HIS A 82 10.57 9.44 -7.37
N PHE A 83 9.79 9.37 -6.29
CA PHE A 83 10.29 9.41 -4.93
C PHE A 83 9.71 8.30 -4.05
N SER A 84 10.52 7.79 -3.12
CA SER A 84 10.01 7.09 -1.95
C SER A 84 9.34 8.10 -1.02
N LEU A 85 8.03 7.99 -0.86
CA LEU A 85 7.24 8.95 -0.08
C LEU A 85 7.03 8.50 1.36
N SER A 86 7.20 9.43 2.29
CA SER A 86 6.82 9.27 3.69
C SER A 86 5.99 10.45 4.14
N VAL A 87 4.99 10.21 4.99
CA VAL A 87 4.14 11.26 5.56
C VAL A 87 4.31 11.25 7.07
N ALA A 88 4.58 12.41 7.66
CA ALA A 88 4.70 12.56 9.11
C ALA A 88 3.78 13.66 9.62
N PRO A 89 3.27 13.54 10.85
CA PRO A 89 2.37 14.54 11.41
C PRO A 89 3.08 15.84 11.80
N SER A 90 4.40 15.77 12.04
CA SER A 90 5.25 16.91 12.33
C SER A 90 6.73 16.57 12.12
N VAL A 91 7.56 17.60 11.93
CA VAL A 91 9.03 17.44 11.92
C VAL A 91 9.54 16.92 13.28
N GLY A 92 8.95 17.36 14.38
CA GLY A 92 9.33 16.89 15.73
C GLY A 92 9.12 15.38 15.91
N THR A 93 8.07 14.82 15.32
CA THR A 93 7.82 13.37 15.31
C THR A 93 8.93 12.63 14.59
N VAL A 94 9.39 13.14 13.45
CA VAL A 94 10.49 12.52 12.68
C VAL A 94 11.78 12.51 13.49
N VAL A 95 12.13 13.64 14.12
CA VAL A 95 13.32 13.74 14.99
C VAL A 95 13.24 12.75 16.15
N GLU A 96 12.07 12.57 16.75
CA GLU A 96 11.89 11.61 17.85
C GLU A 96 11.96 10.15 17.38
N LEU A 97 11.46 9.84 16.18
CA LEU A 97 11.57 8.51 15.58
C LEU A 97 13.02 8.19 15.19
N ASP A 98 13.78 9.17 14.71
CA ASP A 98 15.18 8.98 14.32
C ASP A 98 16.05 8.54 15.51
N LYS A 99 15.79 9.06 16.71
CA LYS A 99 16.45 8.58 17.95
C LYS A 99 16.19 7.09 18.24
N ARG A 100 15.07 6.54 17.79
CA ARG A 100 14.71 5.12 17.99
C ARG A 100 15.26 4.22 16.89
N ARG A 101 15.59 4.79 15.73
CA ARG A 101 16.13 4.06 14.58
C ARG A 101 17.44 3.35 14.91
N GLU A 102 18.33 4.01 15.66
CA GLU A 102 19.60 3.41 16.09
C GLU A 102 19.42 2.13 16.93
N HIS A 103 18.30 2.01 17.64
CA HIS A 103 18.00 0.80 18.41
C HIS A 103 17.60 -0.34 17.47
N PHE A 104 16.75 -0.04 16.49
CA PHE A 104 16.24 -0.99 15.52
C PHE A 104 17.34 -1.56 14.60
N GLU A 105 18.29 -0.71 14.19
CA GLU A 105 19.43 -1.11 13.35
C GLU A 105 20.40 -2.08 14.06
N LYS A 106 20.36 -2.15 15.39
CA LYS A 106 21.20 -3.05 16.20
C LYS A 106 20.53 -4.38 16.52
N VAL A 107 19.27 -4.59 16.14
CA VAL A 107 18.54 -5.83 16.42
C VAL A 107 18.92 -6.87 15.38
N GLU A 108 19.69 -7.89 15.78
CA GLU A 108 20.14 -8.95 14.86
C GLU A 108 18.98 -9.80 14.31
N ARG A 109 17.95 -10.03 15.12
CA ARG A 109 16.75 -10.77 14.73
C ARG A 109 15.50 -10.12 15.32
N PRO A 110 14.79 -9.28 14.54
CA PRO A 110 13.61 -8.58 15.04
C PRO A 110 12.46 -9.55 15.35
N ARG A 111 11.63 -9.18 16.32
CA ARG A 111 10.40 -9.88 16.67
C ARG A 111 9.25 -9.32 15.85
N ALA A 112 8.58 -10.17 15.09
CA ALA A 112 7.43 -9.82 14.26
C ALA A 112 6.13 -10.37 14.85
N LEU A 113 5.16 -9.50 15.11
CA LEU A 113 3.79 -9.88 15.41
C LEU A 113 2.94 -9.75 14.15
N VAL A 114 2.33 -10.85 13.72
CA VAL A 114 1.45 -10.92 12.57
C VAL A 114 0.04 -11.24 13.06
N VAL A 115 -0.93 -10.41 12.73
CA VAL A 115 -2.33 -10.57 13.12
C VAL A 115 -3.18 -10.71 11.87
N GLY A 116 -3.99 -11.77 11.78
CA GLY A 116 -4.84 -12.02 10.61
C GLY A 116 -6.27 -12.40 10.99
N ASP A 117 -7.25 -11.81 10.32
CA ASP A 117 -8.68 -12.15 10.42
C ASP A 117 -9.16 -12.44 11.86
N PRO A 118 -9.07 -11.46 12.79
CA PRO A 118 -9.58 -11.62 14.14
C PRO A 118 -11.10 -11.88 14.15
N ALA A 119 -11.54 -12.70 15.10
CA ALA A 119 -12.96 -13.01 15.27
C ALA A 119 -13.67 -11.89 16.03
N PHE A 120 -14.43 -11.04 15.31
CA PHE A 120 -15.18 -9.92 15.87
C PHE A 120 -16.53 -10.31 16.50
N HIS A 121 -16.75 -11.58 16.86
CA HIS A 121 -17.98 -12.06 17.53
C HIS A 121 -19.29 -11.56 16.85
N GLY A 122 -19.31 -11.52 15.52
CA GLY A 122 -20.48 -11.11 14.74
C GLY A 122 -20.59 -9.62 14.42
N TRP A 123 -19.68 -8.76 14.92
CA TRP A 123 -19.67 -7.33 14.57
C TRP A 123 -19.17 -7.06 13.15
N ALA A 124 -18.29 -7.92 12.64
CA ALA A 124 -17.81 -7.87 11.27
C ALA A 124 -17.69 -9.31 10.72
N PRO A 125 -17.94 -9.52 9.42
CA PRO A 125 -17.72 -10.81 8.79
C PRO A 125 -16.24 -11.19 8.81
N GLN A 126 -15.93 -12.49 8.74
CA GLN A 126 -14.56 -12.94 8.53
C GLN A 126 -14.06 -12.55 7.14
N LEU A 127 -12.76 -12.31 7.03
CA LEU A 127 -12.05 -11.96 5.81
C LEU A 127 -11.03 -13.06 5.48
N PRO A 128 -11.43 -14.09 4.71
CA PRO A 128 -10.52 -15.19 4.36
C PRO A 128 -9.21 -14.71 3.72
N GLY A 129 -9.27 -13.67 2.89
CA GLY A 129 -8.08 -13.06 2.30
C GLY A 129 -7.12 -12.45 3.33
N ALA A 130 -7.63 -11.85 4.42
CA ALA A 130 -6.78 -11.32 5.50
C ALA A 130 -6.13 -12.44 6.33
N LYS A 131 -6.80 -13.57 6.46
CA LYS A 131 -6.22 -14.78 7.06
C LYS A 131 -5.07 -15.31 6.19
N GLU A 132 -5.31 -15.45 4.89
CA GLU A 132 -4.33 -15.91 3.91
C GLU A 132 -3.12 -14.96 3.85
N GLU A 133 -3.35 -13.65 3.82
CA GLU A 133 -2.31 -12.61 3.86
C GLU A 133 -1.40 -12.78 5.09
N ALA A 134 -1.99 -12.92 6.28
CA ALA A 134 -1.22 -13.09 7.50
C ALA A 134 -0.40 -14.39 7.52
N GLU A 135 -0.90 -15.49 6.97
CA GLU A 135 -0.14 -16.74 6.84
C GLU A 135 1.06 -16.56 5.89
N VAL A 136 0.85 -15.90 4.75
CA VAL A 136 1.92 -15.60 3.78
C VAL A 136 2.98 -14.69 4.39
N VAL A 137 2.56 -13.59 5.03
CA VAL A 137 3.47 -12.62 5.65
C VAL A 137 4.26 -13.26 6.80
N GLN A 138 3.64 -14.09 7.64
CA GLN A 138 4.36 -14.85 8.66
C GLN A 138 5.44 -15.74 8.03
N GLY A 139 5.11 -16.46 6.96
CA GLY A 139 6.06 -17.29 6.22
C GLY A 139 7.26 -16.50 5.70
N LEU A 140 7.02 -15.33 5.10
CA LEU A 140 8.07 -14.43 4.59
C LEU A 140 8.97 -13.89 5.72
N LEU A 141 8.38 -13.51 6.86
CA LEU A 141 9.13 -12.93 7.98
C LEU A 141 9.90 -13.98 8.78
N SER A 142 9.47 -15.24 8.83
CA SER A 142 10.09 -16.28 9.65
C SER A 142 11.57 -16.56 9.31
N GLY A 143 12.01 -16.23 8.08
CA GLY A 143 13.41 -16.36 7.66
C GLY A 143 14.34 -15.30 8.27
N SER A 144 13.82 -14.12 8.59
CA SER A 144 14.62 -12.97 9.05
C SER A 144 14.22 -12.49 10.45
N CYS A 145 13.07 -12.93 10.96
CA CYS A 145 12.47 -12.49 12.21
C CYS A 145 12.15 -13.69 13.12
N GLU A 146 11.95 -13.43 14.40
CA GLU A 146 11.17 -14.30 15.27
C GLU A 146 9.69 -13.91 15.12
N SER A 147 8.87 -14.74 14.47
CA SER A 147 7.50 -14.39 14.11
C SER A 147 6.46 -15.06 15.01
N MET A 148 5.45 -14.30 15.44
CA MET A 148 4.26 -14.78 16.15
C MET A 148 3.03 -14.48 15.31
N LEU A 149 2.15 -15.47 15.14
CA LEU A 149 0.88 -15.33 14.42
C LEU A 149 -0.30 -15.41 15.38
N LEU A 150 -1.15 -14.39 15.38
CA LEU A 150 -2.45 -14.38 16.07
C LEU A 150 -3.57 -14.30 15.04
N GLN A 151 -4.53 -15.23 15.10
CA GLN A 151 -5.67 -15.25 14.17
C GLN A 151 -6.98 -15.66 14.84
N GLY A 152 -8.11 -15.33 14.21
CA GLY A 152 -9.44 -15.75 14.64
C GLY A 152 -9.71 -15.41 16.10
N MET A 153 -10.13 -16.39 16.89
CA MET A 153 -10.44 -16.20 18.31
C MET A 153 -9.21 -15.89 19.18
N ASN A 154 -7.98 -16.18 18.70
CA ASN A 154 -6.75 -15.90 19.44
C ASN A 154 -6.27 -14.45 19.25
N ALA A 155 -6.66 -13.80 18.16
CA ALA A 155 -6.34 -12.40 17.86
C ALA A 155 -7.24 -11.41 18.62
N THR A 156 -7.33 -11.59 19.93
CA THR A 156 -8.07 -10.66 20.80
C THR A 156 -7.29 -9.36 20.97
N LYS A 157 -8.00 -8.24 21.18
CA LYS A 157 -7.37 -6.94 21.51
C LYS A 157 -6.35 -7.06 22.65
N ALA A 158 -6.68 -7.83 23.69
CA ALA A 158 -5.80 -8.04 24.84
C ALA A 158 -4.51 -8.79 24.46
N ALA A 159 -4.63 -9.88 23.69
CA ALA A 159 -3.47 -10.65 23.23
C ALA A 159 -2.58 -9.83 22.30
N VAL A 160 -3.18 -9.12 21.35
CA VAL A 160 -2.46 -8.26 20.40
C VAL A 160 -1.73 -7.13 21.13
N VAL A 161 -2.41 -6.37 22.00
CA VAL A 161 -1.79 -5.26 22.76
C VAL A 161 -0.67 -5.76 23.69
N ALA A 162 -0.81 -6.95 24.27
CA ALA A 162 0.25 -7.54 25.08
C ALA A 162 1.48 -7.87 24.24
N ALA A 163 1.30 -8.55 23.10
CA ALA A 163 2.39 -8.92 22.20
C ALA A 163 3.03 -7.71 21.49
N MET A 164 2.26 -6.64 21.23
CA MET A 164 2.76 -5.41 20.59
C MET A 164 3.87 -4.70 21.37
N ARG A 165 3.90 -4.84 22.70
CA ARG A 165 4.95 -4.22 23.55
C ARG A 165 6.32 -4.82 23.32
N ASP A 166 6.34 -6.04 22.80
CA ASP A 166 7.49 -6.89 22.62
C ASP A 166 7.74 -7.20 21.14
N CYS A 167 7.09 -6.52 20.20
CA CYS A 167 7.39 -6.68 18.78
C CYS A 167 8.13 -5.45 18.25
N ASP A 168 9.05 -5.71 17.35
CA ASP A 168 9.74 -4.69 16.56
C ASP A 168 8.89 -4.38 15.31
N ILE A 169 8.31 -5.43 14.71
CA ILE A 169 7.48 -5.34 13.50
C ILE A 169 6.06 -5.79 13.84
N LEU A 170 5.06 -5.00 13.45
CA LEU A 170 3.64 -5.34 13.56
C LEU A 170 3.01 -5.36 12.16
N HIS A 171 2.38 -6.47 11.82
CA HIS A 171 1.53 -6.60 10.64
C HIS A 171 0.09 -6.89 11.07
N LEU A 172 -0.86 -6.09 10.57
CA LEU A 172 -2.29 -6.21 10.87
C LEU A 172 -3.07 -6.40 9.55
N ALA A 173 -3.59 -7.60 9.33
CA ALA A 173 -4.54 -7.91 8.26
C ALA A 173 -5.94 -8.11 8.88
N THR A 174 -6.74 -7.04 8.91
CA THR A 174 -8.04 -7.01 9.60
C THR A 174 -8.97 -5.95 9.01
N HIS A 175 -10.19 -5.83 9.53
CA HIS A 175 -11.09 -4.71 9.22
C HIS A 175 -10.51 -3.40 9.75
N GLY A 176 -10.59 -2.35 8.95
CA GLY A 176 -10.25 -0.98 9.36
C GLY A 176 -11.50 -0.10 9.42
N THR A 177 -11.60 0.73 10.46
CA THR A 177 -12.57 1.82 10.55
C THR A 177 -11.82 3.17 10.50
N PRO A 178 -12.46 4.26 10.05
CA PRO A 178 -11.84 5.59 10.07
C PRO A 178 -11.39 6.05 11.47
N ASP A 179 -12.02 5.54 12.54
CA ASP A 179 -11.77 5.93 13.93
C ASP A 179 -10.78 4.99 14.66
N GLY A 180 -10.34 3.91 14.00
CA GLY A 180 -9.53 2.85 14.60
C GLY A 180 -10.31 1.74 15.29
#